data_AF-A0A524H3U1-F1
#
_entry.id   AF-A0A524H3U1-F1
#
_cell.length_a   1.000
_cell.length_b   1.000
_cell.length_c   1.000
_cell.angle_alpha   90.00
_cell.angle_beta   90.00
_cell.angle_gamma   90.00
#
_symmetry.space_group_name_H-M   'P 1'
#
loop_
_entity.id
_entity.type
_entity.pdbx_description
1 polymer ?
#
loop_
_entity_poly.entity_id
_entity_poly.type
_entity_poly.pdbx_seq_one_letter_code
_entity_poly.pdbx_strand_id
1 'polypeptide(L)'
;MIQLRFAALTLLIGVLASRAASAWIGDNLNTGKTLMLEFTPIIRGVFGSMTGVGLGYEGSLSWKRIELYGQGEYVIDTDDASDSYFYNWSQLTYSPADWIYFGLVTQRTRVYDTDRDIQRGPFLGFSYKALSLSTFVFNPDDASPTVVIGLDVGF
;
A
#
# COMPACT_ATOMS: atom_id res chain seq x y z
N MET A 1 16.99 6.77 -17.67
CA MET A 1 17.96 5.66 -17.53
C MET A 1 17.14 4.47 -17.05
N ILE A 2 16.85 3.51 -17.92
CA ILE A 2 15.92 2.40 -17.66
C ILE A 2 16.72 1.30 -16.97
N GLN A 3 16.51 1.12 -15.67
CA GLN A 3 17.01 -0.05 -14.95
C GLN A 3 16.08 -1.23 -15.25
N LEU A 4 16.61 -2.27 -15.89
CA LEU A 4 15.98 -3.59 -15.89
C LEU A 4 15.93 -4.06 -14.42
N ARG A 5 14.74 -4.33 -13.89
CA ARG A 5 14.61 -5.12 -12.67
C ARG A 5 13.81 -6.39 -12.99
N PHE A 6 14.46 -7.52 -12.70
CA PHE A 6 13.92 -8.87 -12.76
C PHE A 6 12.67 -8.97 -11.89
N ALA A 7 11.79 -9.93 -12.20
CA ALA A 7 10.72 -10.36 -11.29
C ALA A 7 11.32 -10.53 -9.89
N ALA A 8 10.96 -9.63 -8.98
CA ALA A 8 11.43 -9.64 -7.61
C ALA A 8 10.41 -10.44 -6.80
N LEU A 9 10.84 -11.57 -6.26
CA LEU A 9 10.13 -12.21 -5.16
C LEU A 9 10.21 -11.27 -3.96
N THR A 10 9.15 -10.50 -3.71
CA THR A 10 9.11 -9.59 -2.55
C THR A 10 8.70 -10.38 -1.31
N LEU A 11 9.69 -10.84 -0.54
CA LEU A 11 9.47 -11.36 0.82
C LEU A 11 9.48 -10.19 1.81
N LEU A 12 8.30 -9.70 2.18
CA LEU A 12 8.15 -8.80 3.32
C LEU A 12 7.89 -9.62 4.59
N ILE A 13 8.54 -9.27 5.70
CA ILE A 13 8.21 -9.82 7.03
C ILE A 13 7.65 -8.66 7.84
N GLY A 14 6.36 -8.69 8.11
CA GLY A 14 5.67 -7.70 8.94
C GLY A 14 5.29 -8.30 10.29
N VAL A 15 5.61 -7.59 11.38
CA VAL A 15 5.03 -7.83 12.71
C VAL A 15 3.85 -6.88 12.85
N LEU A 16 2.62 -7.39 12.79
CA LEU A 16 1.45 -6.61 13.19
C LEU A 16 1.34 -6.61 14.72
N ALA A 17 0.91 -5.48 15.28
CA ALA A 17 0.77 -5.29 16.71
C ALA A 17 -0.06 -6.45 17.30
N SER A 18 0.56 -7.18 18.24
CA SER A 18 0.19 -8.49 18.79
C SER A 18 0.65 -9.70 17.96
N ARG A 19 1.89 -10.18 18.18
CA ARG A 19 2.41 -11.54 17.91
C ARG A 19 2.07 -12.22 16.55
N ALA A 20 1.60 -11.50 15.53
CA ALA A 20 1.33 -12.03 14.20
C ALA A 20 2.52 -11.74 13.29
N ALA A 21 3.04 -12.78 12.65
CA ALA A 21 4.04 -12.73 11.60
C ALA A 21 3.36 -13.03 10.26
N SER A 22 3.85 -12.42 9.18
CA SER A 22 3.35 -12.72 7.85
C SER A 22 4.48 -12.84 6.82
N ALA A 23 4.25 -13.73 5.84
CA ALA A 23 5.14 -13.91 4.71
C ALA A 23 4.35 -13.73 3.40
N TRP A 24 4.99 -13.12 2.41
CA TRP A 24 4.37 -12.76 1.14
C TRP A 24 5.13 -13.34 -0.04
N ILE A 25 4.41 -13.74 -1.08
CA ILE A 25 4.97 -14.19 -2.36
C ILE A 25 4.15 -13.54 -3.48
N GLY A 26 4.83 -12.92 -4.44
CA GLY A 26 4.21 -12.30 -5.60
C GLY A 26 5.18 -12.10 -6.76
N ASP A 27 4.64 -12.03 -7.97
CA ASP A 27 5.39 -11.81 -9.22
C ASP A 27 5.09 -10.42 -9.78
N ASN A 28 6.11 -9.60 -10.00
CA ASN A 28 5.91 -8.29 -10.60
C ASN A 28 5.76 -8.40 -12.13
N LEU A 29 4.62 -7.92 -12.64
CA LEU A 29 4.32 -7.81 -14.07
C LEU A 29 4.39 -6.33 -14.46
N ASN A 30 5.20 -6.01 -15.47
CA ASN A 30 5.30 -4.65 -16.02
C ASN A 30 5.02 -4.65 -17.52
N THR A 31 4.22 -3.68 -17.99
CA THR A 31 4.01 -3.47 -19.42
C THR A 31 3.88 -1.98 -19.77
N GLY A 32 4.35 -1.63 -20.97
CA GLY A 32 4.22 -0.30 -21.57
C GLY A 32 5.52 0.47 -21.71
N LYS A 33 5.48 1.53 -22.54
CA LYS A 33 6.63 2.42 -22.82
C LYS A 33 6.36 3.87 -22.40
N THR A 34 5.15 4.36 -22.67
CA THR A 34 4.72 5.72 -22.33
C THR A 34 3.83 5.74 -21.10
N LEU A 35 2.90 4.79 -21.04
CA LEU A 35 2.06 4.48 -19.89
C LEU A 35 2.63 3.19 -19.30
N MET A 36 3.18 3.25 -18.10
CA MET A 36 3.75 2.09 -17.41
C MET A 36 2.68 1.51 -16.49
N LEU A 37 2.33 0.25 -16.70
CA LEU A 37 1.47 -0.51 -15.82
C LEU A 37 2.33 -1.53 -15.08
N GLU A 38 2.30 -1.49 -13.76
CA GLU A 38 2.91 -2.49 -12.90
C GLU A 38 1.82 -3.16 -12.08
N PHE A 39 1.88 -4.47 -11.95
CA PHE A 39 0.94 -5.24 -11.15
C PHE A 39 1.63 -6.45 -10.55
N THR A 40 1.47 -6.62 -9.24
CA THR A 40 2.05 -7.70 -8.45
C THR A 40 0.91 -8.34 -7.67
N PRO A 41 0.37 -9.50 -8.09
CA PRO A 41 -0.49 -10.29 -7.23
C PRO A 41 0.36 -10.85 -6.09
N ILE A 42 -0.19 -10.86 -4.87
CA ILE A 42 0.53 -11.30 -3.68
C ILE A 42 -0.34 -12.29 -2.91
N ILE A 43 0.26 -13.37 -2.42
CA ILE A 43 -0.36 -14.29 -1.47
C ILE A 43 0.37 -14.13 -0.14
N ARG A 44 -0.39 -14.05 0.96
CA ARG A 44 0.11 -13.91 2.32
C ARG A 44 -0.23 -15.14 3.16
N GLY A 45 0.72 -15.65 3.92
CA GLY A 45 0.42 -16.46 5.10
C GLY A 45 0.55 -15.58 6.34
N VAL A 46 -0.44 -15.61 7.23
CA VAL A 46 -0.42 -14.94 8.54
C VAL A 46 -0.40 -16.02 9.63
N PHE A 47 0.52 -15.89 10.58
CA PHE A 47 0.72 -16.87 11.65
C PHE A 47 0.95 -16.15 12.98
N GLY A 48 0.37 -16.64 14.08
CA GLY A 48 0.62 -16.10 15.41
C GLY A 48 -0.66 -15.95 16.24
N SER A 49 -1.00 -14.72 16.62
CA SER A 49 -2.27 -14.39 17.30
C SER A 49 -3.50 -14.54 16.39
N MET A 50 -3.28 -14.49 15.08
CA MET A 50 -4.22 -14.72 13.99
C MET A 50 -3.57 -15.72 13.04
N THR A 51 -4.28 -16.80 12.69
CA THR A 51 -3.83 -17.75 11.66
C THR A 51 -4.71 -17.57 10.44
N GLY A 52 -4.11 -17.31 9.29
CA GLY A 52 -4.89 -16.99 8.11
C GLY A 52 -4.13 -16.98 6.81
N VAL A 53 -4.88 -16.89 5.74
CA VAL A 53 -4.36 -16.69 4.38
C VAL A 53 -4.89 -15.39 3.82
N GLY A 54 -3.98 -14.58 3.30
CA GLY A 54 -4.29 -13.33 2.63
C GLY A 54 -4.10 -13.46 1.12
N LEU A 55 -5.00 -12.85 0.36
CA LEU A 55 -4.79 -12.57 -1.05
C LEU A 55 -4.73 -11.07 -1.22
N GLY A 56 -3.64 -10.58 -1.77
CA GLY A 56 -3.41 -9.18 -2.02
C GLY A 56 -2.98 -8.89 -3.44
N TYR A 57 -2.89 -7.61 -3.73
CA TYR A 57 -2.29 -7.10 -4.94
C TYR A 57 -1.63 -5.77 -4.63
N GLU A 58 -0.63 -5.46 -5.43
CA GLU A 58 -0.09 -4.13 -5.59
C GLU A 58 -0.11 -3.78 -7.07
N GLY A 59 -0.43 -2.56 -7.42
CA GLY A 59 -0.35 -2.11 -8.80
C GLY A 59 -0.17 -0.62 -8.91
N SER A 60 0.49 -0.20 -9.98
CA SER A 60 0.68 1.20 -10.32
C SER A 60 0.43 1.42 -11.80
N LEU A 61 -0.10 2.59 -12.12
CA LEU A 61 -0.24 3.09 -13.48
C LEU A 61 0.40 4.47 -13.53
N SER A 62 1.56 4.54 -14.17
CA SER A 62 2.40 5.74 -14.18
C SER A 62 2.48 6.34 -15.59
N TRP A 63 2.19 7.63 -15.69
CA TRP A 63 2.26 8.40 -16.92
C TRP A 63 2.90 9.76 -16.66
N LYS A 64 4.11 9.95 -17.21
CA LYS A 64 4.92 11.16 -17.02
C LYS A 64 5.17 11.47 -15.54
N ARG A 65 4.44 12.45 -15.00
CA ARG A 65 4.56 12.96 -13.62
C ARG A 65 3.37 12.56 -12.76
N ILE A 66 2.45 11.76 -13.29
CA ILE A 66 1.25 11.30 -12.60
C ILE A 66 1.37 9.79 -12.38
N GLU A 67 1.00 9.34 -11.20
CA GLU A 67 0.92 7.92 -10.87
C GLU A 67 -0.39 7.63 -10.14
N LEU A 68 -1.06 6.56 -10.56
CA LEU A 68 -2.14 5.96 -9.81
C LEU A 68 -1.60 4.67 -9.19
N TYR A 69 -1.50 4.62 -7.87
CA TYR A 69 -1.06 3.45 -7.12
C TYR A 69 -2.24 2.84 -6.35
N GLY A 70 -2.29 1.52 -6.26
CA GLY A 70 -3.29 0.80 -5.51
C GLY A 70 -2.70 -0.47 -4.89
N GLN A 71 -2.99 -0.67 -3.61
CA GLN A 71 -2.70 -1.90 -2.90
C GLN A 71 -3.98 -2.40 -2.25
N GLY A 72 -4.20 -3.71 -2.29
CA GLY A 72 -5.33 -4.33 -1.62
C GLY A 72 -4.93 -5.63 -0.99
N GLU A 73 -5.57 -5.97 0.11
CA GLU A 73 -5.40 -7.24 0.77
C GLU A 73 -6.74 -7.70 1.34
N TYR A 74 -7.05 -8.96 1.13
CA TYR A 74 -8.13 -9.66 1.78
C TYR A 74 -7.55 -10.78 2.63
N VAL A 75 -7.68 -10.70 3.95
CA VAL A 75 -7.22 -11.73 4.88
C VAL A 75 -8.40 -12.53 5.37
N ILE A 76 -8.27 -13.85 5.24
CA ILE A 76 -9.19 -14.83 5.79
C ILE A 76 -8.54 -15.40 7.03
N ASP A 77 -9.17 -15.18 8.18
CA ASP A 77 -8.85 -15.86 9.41
C ASP A 77 -9.40 -17.31 9.35
N THR A 78 -8.56 -18.30 9.64
CA THR A 78 -8.94 -19.71 9.64
C THR A 78 -9.52 -20.19 10.97
N ASP A 79 -9.31 -19.43 12.05
CA ASP A 79 -9.77 -19.72 13.41
C ASP A 79 -11.11 -19.01 13.71
N ASP A 80 -11.25 -17.71 13.36
CA ASP A 80 -12.49 -16.94 13.52
C ASP A 80 -12.81 -16.06 12.29
N ALA A 81 -13.78 -16.49 11.49
CA ALA A 81 -14.15 -15.78 10.27
C ALA A 81 -14.60 -14.32 10.48
N SER A 82 -15.02 -13.93 11.69
CA SER A 82 -15.39 -12.54 12.01
C SER A 82 -14.19 -11.59 12.05
N ASP A 83 -12.98 -12.11 12.25
CA ASP A 83 -11.73 -11.34 12.21
C ASP A 83 -11.14 -11.22 10.79
N SER A 84 -11.79 -11.80 9.78
CA SER A 84 -11.42 -11.60 8.38
C SER A 84 -11.59 -10.13 7.99
N TYR A 85 -10.64 -9.58 7.23
CA TYR A 85 -10.70 -8.16 6.86
C TYR A 85 -10.28 -7.90 5.43
N PHE A 86 -10.83 -6.83 4.86
CA PHE A 86 -10.41 -6.25 3.61
C PHE A 86 -9.75 -4.90 3.85
N TYR A 87 -8.52 -4.76 3.39
CA TYR A 87 -7.77 -3.52 3.36
C TYR A 87 -7.55 -3.09 1.91
N ASN A 88 -7.72 -1.80 1.63
CA ASN A 88 -7.35 -1.22 0.37
C ASN A 88 -6.78 0.18 0.57
N TRP A 89 -5.67 0.44 -0.09
CA TRP A 89 -5.01 1.72 -0.15
C TRP A 89 -4.91 2.14 -1.61
N SER A 90 -5.31 3.36 -1.93
CA SER A 90 -5.17 3.92 -3.27
C SER A 90 -4.60 5.33 -3.19
N GLN A 91 -3.68 5.66 -4.10
CA GLN A 91 -3.05 6.97 -4.18
C GLN A 91 -3.10 7.48 -5.62
N LEU A 92 -3.39 8.76 -5.76
CA LEU A 92 -3.14 9.51 -6.99
C LEU A 92 -2.06 10.54 -6.68
N THR A 93 -0.91 10.40 -7.34
CA THR A 93 0.30 11.18 -7.08
C THR A 93 0.62 12.07 -8.28
N TYR A 94 1.07 13.29 -8.01
CA TYR A 94 1.72 14.16 -8.97
C TYR A 94 3.10 14.59 -8.46
N SER A 95 4.12 14.40 -9.30
CA SER A 95 5.53 14.66 -8.98
C SER A 95 6.11 15.73 -9.92
N PRO A 96 6.05 17.04 -9.56
CA PRO A 96 6.58 18.10 -10.41
C PRO A 96 8.12 18.07 -10.52
N ALA A 97 8.81 17.41 -9.61
CA ALA A 97 10.25 17.15 -9.66
C ALA A 97 10.57 15.84 -8.92
N ASP A 98 11.78 15.32 -9.09
CA ASP A 98 12.18 14.02 -8.52
C ASP A 98 12.26 14.01 -6.98
N TRP A 99 12.21 15.19 -6.35
CA TRP A 99 12.36 15.35 -4.89
C TRP A 99 11.07 15.74 -4.18
N ILE A 100 9.97 15.99 -4.89
CA ILE A 100 8.68 16.42 -4.31
C ILE A 100 7.52 15.76 -5.04
N TYR A 101 6.56 15.26 -4.28
CA TYR A 101 5.37 14.63 -4.79
C TYR A 101 4.20 14.89 -3.85
N PHE A 102 3.00 15.01 -4.39
CA PHE A 102 1.79 15.24 -3.60
C PHE A 102 0.58 14.70 -4.33
N GLY A 103 -0.53 14.58 -3.61
CA GLY A 103 -1.76 14.16 -4.25
C GLY A 103 -2.83 13.75 -3.26
N LEU A 104 -3.61 12.75 -3.65
CA LEU A 104 -4.74 12.25 -2.88
C LEU A 104 -4.51 10.80 -2.48
N VAL A 105 -4.90 10.46 -1.26
CA VAL A 105 -4.89 9.12 -0.72
C VAL A 105 -6.28 8.72 -0.26
N THR A 106 -6.62 7.45 -0.44
CA THR A 106 -7.78 6.81 0.17
C THR A 106 -7.35 5.52 0.81
N GLN A 107 -7.65 5.36 2.08
CA GLN A 107 -7.55 4.11 2.82
C GLN A 107 -8.95 3.60 3.11
N ARG A 108 -9.17 2.32 2.84
CA ARG A 108 -10.41 1.62 3.12
C ARG A 108 -10.08 0.39 3.95
N THR A 109 -10.75 0.25 5.08
CA THR A 109 -10.64 -0.93 5.92
C THR A 109 -12.06 -1.41 6.26
N ARG A 110 -12.30 -2.71 6.08
CA ARG A 110 -13.55 -3.36 6.46
C ARG A 110 -13.23 -4.67 7.15
N VAL A 111 -13.51 -4.73 8.44
CA VAL A 111 -13.57 -6.00 9.17
C VAL A 111 -14.89 -6.68 8.80
N TYR A 112 -14.91 -8.01 8.78
CA TYR A 112 -16.10 -8.78 8.47
C TYR A 112 -17.21 -8.43 9.48
N ASP A 113 -18.44 -8.27 8.99
CA ASP A 113 -19.62 -7.86 9.77
C ASP A 113 -19.57 -6.48 10.47
N THR A 114 -18.62 -5.60 10.11
CA THR A 114 -18.59 -4.20 10.61
C THR A 114 -18.94 -3.17 9.54
N ASP A 115 -19.26 -1.96 10.00
CA ASP A 115 -19.36 -0.79 9.14
C ASP A 115 -18.05 -0.51 8.39
N ARG A 116 -18.19 0.06 7.19
CA ARG A 116 -17.07 0.36 6.29
C ARG A 116 -16.39 1.66 6.72
N ASP A 117 -15.11 1.60 7.06
CA ASP A 117 -14.29 2.80 7.30
C ASP A 117 -13.58 3.22 6.01
N ILE A 118 -13.78 4.48 5.60
CA ILE A 118 -13.08 5.11 4.48
C ILE A 118 -12.46 6.41 4.97
N GLN A 119 -11.15 6.42 4.99
CA GLN A 119 -10.34 7.59 5.25
C GLN A 119 -9.82 8.14 3.93
N ARG A 120 -9.97 9.45 3.69
CA ARG A 120 -9.45 10.10 2.49
C ARG A 120 -8.73 11.38 2.84
N GLY A 121 -7.78 11.79 2.02
CA GLY A 121 -7.05 13.00 2.34
C GLY A 121 -6.01 13.40 1.30
N PRO A 122 -5.52 14.65 1.37
CA PRO A 122 -4.32 15.03 0.67
C PRO A 122 -3.07 14.46 1.35
N PHE A 123 -2.00 14.39 0.60
CA PHE A 123 -0.67 14.11 1.13
C PHE A 123 0.41 14.89 0.39
N LEU A 124 1.55 15.05 1.05
CA LEU A 124 2.76 15.67 0.52
C LEU A 124 3.95 14.82 0.95
N GLY A 125 4.90 14.64 0.04
CA GLY A 125 6.14 13.95 0.33
C GLY A 125 7.33 14.55 -0.37
N PHE A 126 8.49 14.23 0.19
CA PHE A 126 9.79 14.66 -0.27
C PHE A 126 10.74 13.48 -0.32
N SER A 127 11.54 13.40 -1.37
CA SER A 127 12.55 12.36 -1.54
C SER A 127 13.94 12.98 -1.65
N TYR A 128 14.88 12.42 -0.89
CA TYR A 128 16.29 12.78 -0.96
C TYR A 128 17.16 11.51 -0.87
N LYS A 129 17.79 11.18 -2.00
CA LYS A 129 18.59 9.95 -2.16
C LYS A 129 17.74 8.71 -1.85
N ALA A 130 18.17 7.90 -0.89
CA ALA A 130 17.47 6.70 -0.45
C ALA A 130 16.32 6.99 0.53
N LEU A 131 16.15 8.23 0.99
CA LEU A 131 15.15 8.58 2.00
C LEU A 131 13.95 9.27 1.39
N SER A 132 12.76 8.86 1.78
CA SER A 132 11.52 9.59 1.48
C SER A 132 10.76 9.87 2.77
N LEU A 133 10.28 11.10 2.92
CA LEU A 133 9.41 11.52 4.01
C LEU A 133 8.05 11.88 3.41
N SER A 134 6.99 11.31 3.95
CA SER A 134 5.62 11.57 3.52
C SER A 134 4.75 11.99 4.68
N THR A 135 3.77 12.85 4.43
CA THR A 135 2.77 13.28 5.40
C THR A 135 1.39 13.23 4.77
N PHE A 136 0.49 12.50 5.41
CA PHE A 136 -0.90 12.29 4.99
C PHE A 136 -1.81 12.93 6.02
N VAL A 137 -2.86 13.60 5.55
CA VAL A 137 -3.89 14.20 6.42
C VAL A 137 -5.23 13.58 6.05
N PHE A 138 -5.68 12.61 6.84
CA PHE A 138 -6.94 11.90 6.61
C PHE A 138 -8.12 12.62 7.27
N ASN A 139 -9.24 12.61 6.54
CA ASN A 139 -10.50 13.26 6.88
C ASN A 139 -10.29 14.69 7.40
N PRO A 140 -9.66 15.58 6.61
CA PRO A 140 -9.42 16.97 7.01
C PRO A 140 -10.72 17.75 7.29
N ASP A 141 -11.86 17.22 6.84
CA ASP A 141 -13.22 17.70 7.07
C ASP A 141 -13.80 17.31 8.44
N ASP A 142 -13.22 16.36 9.15
CA ASP A 142 -13.67 15.92 10.48
C ASP A 142 -13.18 16.87 11.59
N ALA A 143 -13.90 16.89 12.72
CA ALA A 143 -13.52 17.68 13.90
C ALA A 143 -12.16 17.26 14.51
N SER A 144 -11.71 16.04 14.20
CA SER A 144 -10.45 15.46 14.64
C SER A 144 -9.76 14.74 13.46
N PRO A 145 -9.00 15.46 12.62
CA PRO A 145 -8.31 14.84 11.49
C PRO A 145 -7.15 13.95 11.96
N THR A 146 -6.87 12.89 11.20
CA THR A 146 -5.76 11.97 11.48
C THR A 146 -4.55 12.35 10.64
N VAL A 147 -3.40 12.57 11.27
CA VAL A 147 -2.15 12.87 10.57
C VAL A 147 -1.21 11.68 10.68
N VAL A 148 -0.71 11.19 9.53
CA VAL A 148 0.25 10.09 9.45
C VAL A 148 1.52 10.60 8.81
N ILE A 149 2.68 10.27 9.40
CA ILE A 149 4.00 10.59 8.86
C ILE A 149 4.71 9.29 8.54
N GLY A 150 5.14 9.13 7.29
CA GLY A 150 5.87 7.97 6.79
C GLY A 150 7.33 8.31 6.52
N LEU A 151 8.23 7.39 6.86
CA LEU A 151 9.64 7.46 6.50
C LEU A 151 10.03 6.16 5.80
N ASP A 152 10.46 6.28 4.54
CA ASP A 152 10.83 5.16 3.69
C ASP A 152 12.32 5.19 3.37
N VAL A 153 12.95 4.02 3.34
CA VAL A 153 14.37 3.85 3.00
C VAL A 153 14.49 2.88 1.81
N GLY A 154 14.98 3.36 0.68
CA GLY A 154 15.27 2.55 -0.52
C GLY A 154 16.66 1.92 -0.48
N PHE A 155 16.77 0.65 -0.89
CA PHE A 155 18.01 -0.12 -0.98
C PHE A 155 18.31 -0.59 -2.42
#